data_AF-A0A521FUV5-F1
#
_entry.id   AF-A0A521FUV5-F1
#
_cell.length_a   1.000
_cell.length_b   1.000
_cell.length_c   1.000
_cell.angle_alpha   90.00
_cell.angle_beta   90.00
_cell.angle_gamma   90.00
#
_symmetry.space_group_name_H-M   'P 1'
#
loop_
_entity.id
_entity.type
_entity.pdbx_description
1 polymer ?
#
loop_
_entity_poly.entity_id
_entity_poly.type
_entity_poly.pdbx_seq_one_letter_code
_entity_poly.pdbx_strand_id
1 'polypeptide(L)'
;NIEVPVAKSDGTAKDITGAIVAAAAKRVTDGATVDLAVTVTDAPNGLCQVRIDAESLDPGAWQLQVRVTLGADTQTVLDTPMTIRNSF
;
A
#
# COMPACT_ATOMS: atom_id res chain seq x y z
N ASN A 1 1.13 -11.23 -0.56
CA ASN A 1 1.66 -9.95 -1.10
C ASN A 1 0.68 -9.40 -2.10
N ILE A 2 0.52 -8.07 -2.13
CA ILE A 2 -0.31 -7.35 -3.09
C ILE A 2 0.63 -6.54 -3.97
N GLU A 3 0.56 -6.72 -5.29
CA GLU A 3 1.27 -5.87 -6.24
C GLU A 3 0.48 -4.57 -6.45
N VAL A 4 1.19 -3.45 -6.43
CA VAL A 4 0.61 -2.12 -6.51
C VAL A 4 1.31 -1.35 -7.62
N PRO A 5 0.65 -1.17 -8.77
CA PRO A 5 1.17 -0.32 -9.84
C PRO A 5 0.95 1.16 -9.48
N VAL A 6 2.00 1.95 -9.66
CA VAL A 6 1.99 3.39 -9.48
C VAL A 6 1.89 4.02 -10.86
N ALA A 7 0.72 4.56 -11.18
CA ALA A 7 0.43 5.18 -12.46
C ALA A 7 0.24 6.70 -12.33
N LYS A 8 0.49 7.40 -13.43
CA LYS A 8 0.08 8.79 -13.62
C LYS A 8 -1.43 8.84 -13.88
N SER A 9 -1.98 10.05 -13.95
CA SER A 9 -3.41 10.28 -14.22
C SER A 9 -3.87 9.76 -15.60
N ASP A 10 -2.95 9.59 -16.54
CA ASP A 10 -3.21 9.02 -17.87
C ASP A 10 -3.14 7.48 -17.91
N GLY A 11 -2.89 6.83 -16.78
CA GLY A 11 -2.77 5.37 -16.66
C GLY A 11 -1.40 4.81 -17.05
N THR A 12 -0.44 5.64 -17.47
CA THR A 12 0.93 5.20 -17.75
C THR A 12 1.72 5.01 -16.46
N ALA A 13 2.72 4.11 -16.50
CA ALA A 13 3.62 3.88 -15.38
C ALA A 13 4.31 5.19 -14.95
N LYS A 14 4.41 5.39 -13.64
CA LYS A 14 5.16 6.50 -13.04
C LYS A 14 6.47 5.93 -12.49
N ASP A 15 7.59 6.48 -12.95
CA ASP A 15 8.90 6.19 -12.36
C ASP A 15 8.91 6.64 -10.89
N ILE A 16 9.22 5.69 -10.00
CA ILE A 16 9.33 5.90 -8.55
C ILE A 16 10.76 5.70 -8.04
N THR A 17 11.76 5.79 -8.93
CA THR A 17 13.17 5.70 -8.56
C THR A 17 13.52 6.79 -7.55
N GLY A 18 14.06 6.36 -6.40
CA GLY A 18 14.37 7.26 -5.28
C GLY A 18 13.15 7.73 -4.47
N ALA A 19 11.95 7.23 -4.76
CA ALA A 19 10.78 7.52 -3.95
C ALA A 19 10.79 6.75 -2.63
N ILE A 20 10.17 7.33 -1.61
CA ILE A 20 9.82 6.65 -0.36
C ILE A 20 8.41 6.07 -0.55
N VAL A 21 8.27 4.76 -0.41
CA VAL A 21 6.96 4.08 -0.47
C VAL A 21 6.60 3.58 0.91
N ALA A 22 5.42 3.94 1.38
CA ALA A 22 4.88 3.50 2.67
C ALA A 22 3.50 2.88 2.45
N ALA A 23 3.22 1.79 3.15
CA ALA A 23 1.90 1.19 3.19
C ALA A 23 1.43 1.06 4.64
N ALA A 24 0.13 1.23 4.83
CA ALA A 24 -0.51 1.06 6.12
C ALA A 24 -1.91 0.50 5.96
N ALA A 25 -2.33 -0.30 6.93
CA ALA A 25 -3.70 -0.75 7.09
C ALA A 25 -4.36 0.02 8.22
N LYS A 26 -5.48 0.69 7.94
CA LYS A 26 -6.29 1.38 8.94
C LYS A 26 -7.56 0.58 9.24
N ARG A 27 -7.78 0.19 10.49
CA ARG A 27 -8.97 -0.53 10.91
C ARG A 27 -10.18 0.40 10.84
N VAL A 28 -11.26 -0.08 10.23
CA VAL A 28 -12.44 0.76 9.96
C VAL A 28 -13.20 1.12 11.24
N THR A 29 -13.16 0.25 12.25
CA THR A 29 -13.98 0.40 13.47
C THR A 29 -13.47 1.46 14.44
N ASP A 30 -12.16 1.54 14.63
CA ASP A 30 -11.51 2.39 15.65
C ASP A 30 -10.40 3.29 15.07
N GLY A 31 -10.07 3.13 13.78
CA GLY A 31 -9.03 3.90 13.12
C GLY A 31 -7.60 3.48 13.48
N ALA A 32 -7.41 2.37 14.20
CA ALA A 32 -6.08 1.84 14.51
C ALA A 32 -5.28 1.62 13.21
N THR A 33 -4.02 2.03 13.18
CA THR A 33 -3.17 1.93 11.98
C THR A 33 -2.04 0.95 12.24
N VAL A 34 -1.79 0.07 11.27
CA VAL A 34 -0.68 -0.89 11.27
C VAL A 34 0.16 -0.60 10.05
N ASP A 35 1.44 -0.29 10.26
CA ASP A 35 2.40 -0.11 9.18
C ASP A 35 2.71 -1.46 8.53
N LEU A 36 2.74 -1.47 7.20
CA LEU A 36 2.98 -2.66 6.40
C LEU A 36 4.32 -2.55 5.68
N ALA A 37 4.98 -3.69 5.53
CA ALA A 37 6.22 -3.76 4.78
C ALA A 37 5.95 -3.58 3.27
N VAL A 38 6.79 -2.77 2.62
CA VAL A 38 6.74 -2.53 1.17
C VAL A 38 8.12 -2.78 0.56
N THR A 39 8.13 -3.46 -0.58
CA THR A 39 9.32 -3.64 -1.40
C THR A 39 9.06 -3.03 -2.78
N VAL A 40 9.91 -2.11 -3.23
CA VAL A 40 9.88 -1.64 -4.62
C VAL A 40 10.52 -2.71 -5.50
N THR A 41 9.74 -3.29 -6.40
CA THR A 41 10.16 -4.43 -7.24
C THR A 41 10.66 -4.00 -8.61
N ASP A 42 10.13 -2.89 -9.15
CA ASP A 42 10.59 -2.27 -10.40
C ASP A 42 10.28 -0.77 -10.38
N ALA A 43 11.25 0.03 -9.95
CA ALA A 43 11.04 1.46 -9.75
C ALA A 43 10.79 2.25 -11.06
N PRO A 44 11.56 2.02 -12.15
CA PRO A 44 11.30 2.68 -13.43
C PRO A 44 9.89 2.43 -13.99
N ASN A 45 9.33 1.24 -13.77
CA ASN A 45 7.97 0.88 -14.20
C ASN A 45 6.91 1.11 -13.12
N GLY A 46 7.26 1.73 -11.99
CA GLY A 46 6.29 2.09 -10.96
C GLY A 46 5.70 0.91 -10.19
N LEU A 47 6.43 -0.21 -10.03
CA LEU A 47 5.92 -1.40 -9.35
C LEU A 47 6.49 -1.54 -7.94
N CYS A 48 5.58 -1.79 -6.99
CA CYS A 48 5.93 -2.19 -5.63
C CYS A 48 5.01 -3.32 -5.14
N GLN A 49 5.47 -4.03 -4.12
CA GLN A 49 4.73 -5.08 -3.46
C GLN A 49 4.53 -4.74 -1.99
N VAL A 50 3.28 -4.77 -1.55
CA VAL A 50 2.90 -4.68 -0.14
C VAL A 50 2.82 -6.08 0.43
N ARG A 51 3.53 -6.31 1.53
CA ARG A 51 3.44 -7.54 2.31
C ARG A 51 2.49 -7.29 3.49
N ILE A 52 1.42 -8.08 3.52
CA ILE A 52 0.49 -8.13 4.65
C ILE A 52 0.77 -9.42 5.38
N ASP A 53 1.37 -9.32 6.56
CA ASP A 53 1.57 -10.48 7.43
C ASP A 53 0.25 -10.74 8.17
N ALA A 54 -0.32 -11.93 8.03
CA ALA A 54 -1.64 -12.25 8.57
C ALA A 54 -1.74 -12.09 10.10
N GLU A 55 -0.60 -12.22 10.80
CA GLU A 55 -0.51 -12.02 12.25
C GLU A 55 -0.49 -10.54 12.66
N SER A 56 -0.23 -9.63 11.71
CA SER A 56 -0.20 -8.19 11.98
C SER A 56 -1.59 -7.55 12.03
N LEU A 57 -2.62 -8.24 11.52
CA LEU A 57 -3.98 -7.71 11.40
C LEU A 57 -5.00 -8.69 12.00
N ASP A 58 -5.71 -8.25 13.03
CA ASP A 58 -6.85 -9.01 13.53
C ASP A 58 -7.98 -9.10 12.48
N PRO A 59 -8.85 -10.13 12.58
CA PRO A 59 -10.04 -10.25 11.75
C PRO A 59 -10.93 -9.01 11.82
N GLY A 60 -11.42 -8.57 10.67
CA GLY A 60 -12.27 -7.39 10.56
C GLY A 60 -12.12 -6.63 9.25
N ALA A 61 -12.76 -5.47 9.20
CA ALA A 61 -12.70 -4.55 8.07
C ALA A 61 -11.53 -3.56 8.25
N TRP A 62 -10.74 -3.43 7.19
CA TRP A 62 -9.56 -2.57 7.14
C TRP A 62 -9.53 -1.80 5.81
N GLN A 63 -8.83 -0.68 5.81
CA GLN A 63 -8.52 0.11 4.62
C GLN A 63 -7.01 0.04 4.38
N LEU A 64 -6.61 -0.51 3.22
CA LEU A 64 -5.21 -0.52 2.80
C LEU A 64 -4.90 0.78 2.06
N GLN A 65 -3.94 1.54 2.56
CA GLN A 65 -3.38 2.70 1.88
C GLN A 65 -1.92 2.46 1.50
N VAL A 66 -1.56 2.87 0.29
CA VAL A 66 -0.17 2.98 -0.17
C VAL A 66 0.09 4.41 -0.60
N ARG A 67 1.18 4.99 -0.10
CA ARG A 67 1.62 6.34 -0.42
C ARG A 67 3.03 6.30 -0.98
N VAL A 68 3.25 7.13 -1.99
CA VAL A 68 4.54 7.32 -2.64
C VAL A 68 4.93 8.78 -2.46
N THR A 69 6.13 9.00 -1.93
CA THR A 69 6.71 10.33 -1.75
C THR A 69 7.93 10.45 -2.66
N LEU A 70 7.91 11.40 -3.61
CA LEU A 70 9.02 11.68 -4.51
C LEU A 70 9.42 13.15 -4.35
N GLY A 71 10.61 13.40 -3.78
CA GLY A 71 10.99 14.75 -3.38
C GLY A 71 10.05 15.29 -2.29
N ALA A 72 9.39 16.42 -2.56
CA ALA A 72 8.40 17.02 -1.64
C ALA A 72 6.96 16.54 -1.89
N ASP A 73 6.71 15.80 -2.97
CA ASP A 73 5.36 15.43 -3.39
C ASP A 73 4.96 14.07 -2.83
N THR A 74 3.87 14.03 -2.07
CA THR A 74 3.27 12.79 -1.57
C THR A 74 1.95 12.51 -2.28
N GLN A 75 1.78 11.29 -2.78
CA GLN A 75 0.56 10.83 -3.45
C GLN A 75 0.08 9.51 -2.84
N THR A 76 -1.22 9.40 -2.57
CA THR A 76 -1.87 8.10 -2.32
C THR A 76 -2.11 7.41 -3.65
N VAL A 77 -1.52 6.22 -3.82
CA VAL A 77 -1.54 5.45 -5.09
C VAL A 77 -2.45 4.23 -5.00
N LEU A 78 -2.78 3.80 -3.79
CA LEU A 78 -3.78 2.79 -3.51
C LEU A 78 -4.56 3.20 -2.26
N ASP A 79 -5.88 3.08 -2.33
CA ASP A 79 -6.78 3.24 -1.19
C ASP A 79 -7.95 2.27 -1.37
N THR A 80 -7.85 1.08 -0.78
CA THR A 80 -8.82 0.00 -1.05
C THR A 80 -9.30 -0.68 0.23
N PRO A 81 -10.61 -0.99 0.35
CA PRO A 81 -11.12 -1.77 1.47
C PRO A 81 -10.63 -3.22 1.38
N MET A 82 -10.33 -3.81 2.53
CA MET A 82 -9.99 -5.22 2.67
C MET A 82 -10.68 -5.82 3.90
N THR A 83 -10.99 -7.12 3.83
CA THR A 83 -11.55 -7.86 4.95
C THR A 83 -10.60 -8.99 5.32
N ILE A 84 -10.13 -8.99 6.57
CA ILE A 84 -9.38 -10.11 7.13
C ILE A 84 -10.37 -11.09 7.76
N ARG A 85 -10.35 -12.35 7.30
CA ARG A 85 -11.19 -13.42 7.82
C ARG A 85 -10.36 -14.36 8.67
N ASN A 86 -10.93 -14.86 9.76
CA ASN A 86 -10.35 -15.98 10.48
C ASN A 86 -10.29 -17.20 9.55
N SER A 87 -9.11 -17.84 9.50
CA SER A 87 -8.97 -19.15 8.90
C SER A 87 -9.35 -20.17 9.98
N PHE A 88 -10.49 -20.85 9.81
CA PHE A 88 -10.92 -21.94 10.69
C PHE A 88 -10.30 -23.27 10.24
#